data_AF-A0A382UBX9-F1
#
_entry.id   AF-A0A382UBX9-F1
#
_cell.length_a   1.000
_cell.length_b   1.000
_cell.length_c   1.000
_cell.angle_alpha   90.00
_cell.angle_beta   90.00
_cell.angle_gamma   90.00
#
_symmetry.space_group_name_H-M   'P 1'
#
loop_
_entity.id
_entity.type
_entity.pdbx_description
1 polymer ?
#
loop_
_entity_poly.entity_id
_entity_poly.type
_entity_poly.pdbx_seq_one_letter_code
_entity_poly.pdbx_strand_id
1 'polypeptide(L)' 'MSSLINFVEDQFVDKKEYPAFSSGDTITVYYEIKEGNKKRVQFFKGVVLQRRG' A
#
# COMPACT_ATOMS: atom_id res chain seq x y z
N MET A 1 -25.37 8.67 4.51
CA MET A 1 -24.76 7.33 4.68
C MET A 1 -23.29 7.31 4.28
N SER A 2 -22.92 7.94 3.16
CA SER A 2 -21.52 8.12 2.73
C SER A 2 -20.66 8.97 3.68
N SER A 3 -21.23 9.99 4.32
CA SER A 3 -20.48 10.93 5.19
C SER A 3 -19.90 10.30 6.45
N LEU A 4 -20.61 9.34 7.07
CA LEU A 4 -20.15 8.71 8.31
C LEU A 4 -19.05 7.67 8.06
N ILE A 5 -19.10 6.99 6.92
CA ILE A 5 -18.08 6.01 6.51
C ILE A 5 -16.75 6.72 6.24
N ASN A 6 -16.78 7.80 5.47
CA ASN A 6 -15.57 8.60 5.20
C ASN A 6 -14.95 9.17 6.48
N PHE A 7 -15.78 9.60 7.45
CA PHE A 7 -15.30 10.11 8.74
C PHE A 7 -14.54 9.05 9.54
N VAL A 8 -15.03 7.80 9.55
CA VAL A 8 -14.37 6.70 10.24
C VAL A 8 -13.09 6.29 9.51
N GLU A 9 -13.10 6.22 8.18
CA GLU A 9 -11.89 5.92 7.39
C GLU A 9 -10.79 6.96 7.63
N ASP A 10 -11.12 8.26 7.60
CA ASP A 10 -10.15 9.33 7.82
C ASP A 10 -9.56 9.34 9.25
N GLN A 11 -10.29 8.86 10.26
CA GLN A 11 -9.79 8.81 11.64
C GLN A 11 -8.90 7.62 11.95
N PHE A 12 -9.14 6.46 11.32
CA PHE A 12 -8.50 5.20 11.71
C PHE A 12 -7.59 4.60 10.63
N VAL A 13 -7.61 5.11 9.41
CA VAL A 13 -6.75 4.64 8.32
C VAL A 13 -5.63 5.65 8.09
N ASP A 14 -4.42 5.29 8.51
CA ASP A 14 -3.21 6.05 8.20
C ASP A 14 -3.04 6.15 6.68
N LYS A 15 -3.16 7.38 6.14
CA LYS A 15 -2.90 7.65 4.72
C LYS A 15 -1.40 7.50 4.45
N LYS A 16 -1.03 6.37 3.86
CA LYS A 16 0.34 6.13 3.39
C LYS A 16 0.58 6.95 2.14
N GLU A 17 1.53 7.88 2.21
CA GLU A 17 1.99 8.63 1.05
C GLU A 17 2.85 7.72 0.18
N TYR A 18 2.36 7.41 -1.02
CA TYR A 18 3.10 6.70 -2.06
C TYR A 18 3.34 7.62 -3.24
N PRO A 19 4.46 7.43 -3.98
CA PRO A 19 4.67 8.13 -5.23
C PRO A 19 3.51 7.86 -6.21
N ALA A 20 3.26 8.79 -7.12
CA ALA A 20 2.30 8.57 -8.19
C ALA A 20 2.82 7.46 -9.13
N PHE A 21 1.98 6.47 -9.39
CA PHE A 21 2.24 5.39 -10.36
C PHE A 21 0.93 4.94 -11.00
N SER A 22 1.04 4.39 -12.21
CA SER A 22 -0.05 3.96 -13.06
C SER A 22 0.15 2.53 -13.56
N SER A 23 -0.89 1.97 -14.17
CA SER A 23 -0.79 0.68 -14.85
C SER A 23 0.21 0.76 -16.00
N GLY A 24 1.09 -0.22 -16.11
CA GLY A 24 2.23 -0.24 -17.03
C GLY A 24 3.58 0.13 -16.39
N ASP A 25 3.58 0.81 -15.24
CA ASP A 25 4.82 1.21 -14.59
C ASP A 25 5.56 0.02 -13.96
N THR A 26 6.89 0.04 -14.02
CA THR A 26 7.72 -0.92 -13.27
C THR A 26 8.09 -0.34 -11.92
N ILE A 27 7.60 -0.96 -10.85
CA ILE A 27 7.83 -0.50 -9.48
C ILE A 27 8.61 -1.53 -8.67
N THR A 28 9.28 -1.06 -7.60
CA THR A 28 9.89 -1.91 -6.58
C THR A 28 9.20 -1.65 -5.25
N VAL A 29 8.57 -2.68 -4.69
CA VAL A 29 7.84 -2.61 -3.43
C VAL A 29 8.64 -3.29 -2.34
N TYR A 30 8.81 -2.63 -1.20
CA TYR A 30 9.49 -3.18 -0.03
C TYR A 30 8.44 -3.62 1.00
N TYR A 31 8.47 -4.89 1.38
CA TYR A 31 7.64 -5.46 2.43
C TYR A 31 8.49 -5.83 3.64
N GLU A 32 8.00 -5.50 4.82
CA GLU A 32 8.57 -5.99 6.08
C GLU A 32 7.89 -7.31 6.45
N ILE A 33 8.68 -8.38 6.51
CA ILE A 33 8.23 -9.70 6.93
C ILE A 33 8.65 -9.89 8.39
N LYS A 34 7.66 -10.13 9.26
CA LYS A 34 7.86 -10.44 10.68
C LYS A 34 7.54 -11.92 10.92
N GLU A 35 8.54 -12.69 11.32
CA GLU A 35 8.42 -14.11 11.69
C GLU A 35 8.84 -14.26 13.16
N GLY A 36 7.85 -14.27 14.06
CA GLY A 36 8.08 -14.20 15.51
C GLY A 36 8.83 -12.92 15.90
N ASN A 37 10.02 -13.06 16.47
CA ASN A 37 10.87 -11.93 16.87
C ASN A 37 11.82 -11.43 15.77
N LYS A 38 11.92 -12.14 14.64
CA LYS A 38 12.80 -11.75 13.53
C LYS A 38 12.04 -10.90 12.53
N LYS A 39 12.71 -9.87 12.03
CA LYS A 39 12.17 -8.96 11.01
C LYS A 39 13.16 -8.87 9.86
N ARG A 40 12.66 -8.95 8.63
CA ARG A 40 13.45 -8.74 7.40
C ARG A 40 12.68 -7.87 6.43
N VAL A 41 13.38 -7.05 5.67
CA VAL A 41 12.79 -6.33 4.54
C VAL A 41 13.08 -7.12 3.28
N GLN A 42 12.03 -7.43 2.52
CA GLN A 42 12.12 -8.07 1.22
C GLN A 42 11.57 -7.13 0.17
N PHE A 43 12.24 -7.02 -0.98
CA PHE A 43 11.74 -6.25 -2.11
C PHE A 43 11.17 -7.15 -3.20
N PHE A 44 10.17 -6.65 -3.92
CA PHE A 44 9.62 -7.25 -5.12
C PHE A 44 9.60 -6.21 -6.24
N LYS A 45 10.13 -6.54 -7.41
CA LYS A 45 10.14 -5.67 -8.59
C LYS A 45 9.25 -6.28 -9.68
N GLY A 46 8.35 -5.48 -10.24
CA GLY A 46 7.45 -5.94 -11.29
C GLY A 46 6.68 -4.81 -11.95
N VAL A 47 5.88 -5.16 -12.96
CA VAL A 47 5.01 -4.23 -13.70
C VAL A 47 3.64 -4.16 -13.03
N VAL A 48 3.11 -2.95 -12.86
CA VAL A 48 1.75 -2.74 -12.36
C VAL A 48 0.75 -3.10 -13.46
N LEU A 49 0.00 -4.19 -13.29
CA LEU A 49 -0.99 -4.61 -14.29
C LEU A 49 -2.27 -3.79 -14.21
N GLN A 50 -2.76 -3.52 -12.99
CA GLN A 50 -4.02 -2.84 -12.77
C GLN A 50 -3.99 -2.15 -11.40
N ARG A 51 -4.61 -0.97 -11.32
CA ARG A 51 -4.97 -0.31 -10.06
C ARG A 51 -6.48 -0.07 -10.08
N ARG A 52 -7.19 -0.63 -9.10
CA ARG A 52 -8.64 -0.47 -8.94
C ARG A 52 -8.92 0.12 -7.57
N GLY A 53 -9.72 1.17 -7.54
CA GLY A 53 -10.27 1.82 -6.35
C GLY A 53 -11.75 2.05 -6.54
#